data_AF-A0A2H5UX47-F1
#
_entry.id   AF-A0A2H5UX47-F1
#
_cell.length_a   1.000
_cell.length_b   1.000
_cell.length_c   1.000
_cell.angle_alpha   90.00
_cell.angle_beta   90.00
_cell.angle_gamma   90.00
#
_symmetry.space_group_name_H-M   'P 1'
#
loop_
_entity.id
_entity.type
_entity.pdbx_description
1 polymer ?
#
loop_
_entity_poly.entity_id
_entity_poly.type
_entity_poly.pdbx_seq_one_letter_code
_entity_poly.pdbx_strand_id
1 'polypeptide(L)'
;MMSMETTMFRDVSTEFLEMTRLISLYRQVSRSLVLTKQMIANFGDKHMFYPVLQELKKQKDRVARRIIKLAKQTHPEYKKLTKVLGIDKRRSLYGKTALATLLAYVDFSNGLRKILCYVGNYYPHNGKYNPTLKKAAESLTMSVLQKRRCPTGKEIRQVLKTIRTTLAGGQA
;
A
#
# COMPACT_ATOMS: atom_id res chain seq x y z
N MET A 1 -19.31 -41.03 -11.30
CA MET A 1 -18.01 -40.59 -10.76
C MET A 1 -18.06 -39.07 -10.62
N MET A 2 -18.17 -38.56 -9.40
CA MET A 2 -18.12 -37.12 -9.15
C MET A 2 -16.66 -36.67 -9.25
N SER A 3 -16.37 -35.73 -10.15
CA SER A 3 -15.09 -35.03 -10.17
C SER A 3 -14.96 -34.30 -8.84
N MET A 4 -13.95 -34.66 -8.05
CA MET A 4 -13.56 -33.90 -6.88
C MET A 4 -13.40 -32.44 -7.30
N GLU A 5 -14.22 -31.58 -6.71
CA GLU A 5 -14.15 -30.14 -6.85
C GLU A 5 -12.70 -29.71 -6.60
N THR A 6 -12.11 -29.17 -7.66
CA THR A 6 -10.76 -28.63 -7.69
C THR A 6 -10.68 -27.49 -6.69
N THR A 7 -10.12 -27.82 -5.52
CA THR A 7 -9.41 -26.95 -4.58
C THR A 7 -10.10 -25.64 -4.18
N MET A 8 -10.70 -25.63 -2.98
CA MET A 8 -11.13 -24.44 -2.21
C MET A 8 -10.03 -23.38 -1.96
N PHE A 9 -8.81 -23.60 -2.44
CA PHE A 9 -7.67 -22.71 -2.27
C PHE A 9 -7.22 -22.22 -3.62
N ARG A 10 -7.33 -20.91 -3.85
CA ARG A 10 -6.72 -20.22 -4.99
C ARG A 10 -5.22 -20.55 -4.97
N ASP A 11 -4.67 -21.05 -6.08
CA ASP A 11 -3.24 -21.33 -6.18
C ASP A 11 -2.44 -20.12 -5.74
N VAL A 12 -1.74 -20.27 -4.61
CA VAL A 12 -0.98 -19.19 -4.03
C VAL A 12 0.30 -19.06 -4.85
N SER A 13 0.31 -18.10 -5.77
CA SER A 13 1.48 -17.88 -6.63
C SER A 13 2.69 -17.50 -5.78
N THR A 14 3.88 -17.92 -6.23
CA THR A 14 5.14 -17.63 -5.53
C THR A 14 5.37 -16.12 -5.40
N GLU A 15 4.96 -15.36 -6.41
CA GLU A 15 5.06 -13.91 -6.46
C GLU A 15 4.11 -13.25 -5.46
N PHE A 16 2.90 -13.80 -5.26
CA PHE A 16 1.99 -13.32 -4.21
C PHE A 16 2.59 -13.54 -2.81
N LEU A 17 3.17 -14.72 -2.54
CA LEU A 17 3.86 -14.98 -1.28
C LEU A 17 5.05 -14.04 -1.06
N GLU A 18 5.84 -13.79 -2.11
CA GLU A 18 6.96 -12.86 -2.02
C GLU A 18 6.47 -11.43 -1.75
N MET A 19 5.45 -10.97 -2.46
CA MET A 19 4.85 -9.64 -2.29
C MET A 19 4.33 -9.45 -0.86
N THR A 20 3.59 -10.43 -0.34
CA THR A 20 3.04 -10.37 1.02
C THR A 20 4.13 -10.37 2.09
N ARG A 21 5.20 -11.17 1.94
CA ARG A 21 6.37 -11.13 2.83
C ARG A 21 7.05 -9.76 2.81
N LEU A 22 7.27 -9.19 1.63
CA LEU A 22 7.88 -7.87 1.49
C LEU A 22 7.01 -6.77 2.12
N ILE A 23 5.69 -6.80 1.92
CA ILE A 23 4.77 -5.83 2.53
C ILE A 23 4.75 -5.97 4.06
N SER A 24 4.77 -7.20 4.59
CA SER A 24 4.84 -7.45 6.03
C SER A 24 6.11 -6.87 6.63
N LEU A 25 7.27 -7.09 5.99
CA LEU A 25 8.55 -6.56 6.42
C LEU A 25 8.59 -5.02 6.30
N TYR A 26 8.07 -4.45 5.21
CA TYR A 26 7.95 -2.99 5.06
C TYR A 26 7.13 -2.37 6.20
N ARG A 27 6.06 -3.05 6.63
CA ARG A 27 5.23 -2.63 7.77
C ARG A 27 5.99 -2.73 9.09
N GLN A 28 6.74 -3.80 9.32
CA GLN A 28 7.57 -3.96 10.52
C GLN A 28 8.62 -2.84 10.62
N VAL A 29 9.39 -2.60 9.55
CA VAL A 29 10.37 -1.51 9.51
C VAL A 29 9.69 -0.15 9.73
N SER A 30 8.52 0.07 9.14
CA SER A 30 7.75 1.30 9.36
C SER A 30 7.29 1.48 10.81
N ARG A 31 6.95 0.40 11.52
CA ARG A 31 6.64 0.46 12.96
C ARG A 31 7.88 0.78 13.78
N SER A 32 9.01 0.11 13.50
CA SER A 32 10.28 0.38 14.19
C SER A 32 10.70 1.84 14.02
N LEU A 33 10.56 2.42 12.82
CA LEU A 33 10.82 3.85 12.59
C LEU A 33 9.98 4.78 13.47
N VAL A 34 8.71 4.45 13.71
CA VAL A 34 7.84 5.25 14.58
C VAL A 34 8.30 5.12 16.03
N LEU A 35 8.59 3.89 16.49
CA LEU A 35 9.07 3.63 17.84
C LEU A 35 10.41 4.34 18.11
N THR A 36 11.37 4.24 17.19
CA THR A 36 12.67 4.93 17.34
C THR A 36 12.50 6.45 17.37
N LYS A 37 11.58 7.02 16.58
CA LYS A 37 11.27 8.46 16.67
C LYS A 37 10.67 8.85 18.02
N GLN A 38 9.80 8.01 18.58
CA GLN A 38 9.25 8.22 19.92
C GLN A 38 10.33 8.13 20.99
N MET A 39 11.24 7.16 20.90
CA MET A 39 12.39 7.07 21.82
C MET A 39 13.27 8.32 21.76
N ILE A 40 13.58 8.83 20.55
CA ILE A 40 14.33 10.09 20.39
C ILE A 40 13.62 11.26 21.07
N ALA A 41 12.29 11.34 20.94
CA ALA A 41 11.49 12.40 21.53
C ALA A 41 11.43 12.29 23.07
N ASN A 42 11.38 11.08 23.62
CA ASN A 42 11.22 10.83 25.04
C ASN A 42 12.52 10.87 25.83
N PHE A 43 13.62 10.34 25.27
CA PHE A 43 14.88 10.14 26.00
C PHE A 43 15.93 11.22 25.71
N GLY A 44 15.74 12.10 24.72
CA GLY A 44 16.65 13.21 24.44
C GLY A 44 18.01 12.82 23.82
N ASP A 45 18.46 11.57 23.99
CA ASP A 45 19.71 11.02 23.45
C ASP A 45 19.68 10.78 21.94
N LYS A 46 19.63 11.88 21.19
CA LYS A 46 19.62 11.89 19.73
C LYS A 46 20.79 11.12 19.14
N HIS A 47 21.99 11.20 19.74
CA HIS A 47 23.20 10.57 19.21
C HIS A 47 23.14 9.05 19.18
N MET A 48 22.49 8.42 20.18
CA MET A 48 22.36 6.97 20.26
C MET A 48 21.38 6.43 19.21
N PHE A 49 20.23 7.11 19.03
CA PHE A 49 19.15 6.60 18.18
C PHE A 49 19.20 7.08 16.73
N TYR A 50 19.95 8.15 16.41
CA TYR A 50 20.04 8.67 15.05
C TYR A 50 20.66 7.68 14.04
N PRO A 51 21.75 6.94 14.36
CA PRO A 51 22.28 5.91 13.48
C PRO A 51 21.25 4.82 13.18
N VAL A 52 20.53 4.36 14.21
CA VAL A 52 19.46 3.36 14.09
C VAL A 52 18.33 3.88 13.19
N LEU A 53 17.90 5.13 13.39
CA LEU A 53 16.89 5.78 12.57
C LEU A 53 17.31 5.85 11.09
N GLN A 54 18.57 6.18 10.81
CA GLN A 54 19.09 6.26 9.45
C GLN A 54 19.16 4.87 8.79
N GLU A 55 19.58 3.84 9.52
CA GLU A 55 19.60 2.48 8.99
C GLU A 55 18.19 1.96 8.70
N LEU A 56 17.24 2.18 9.61
CA LEU A 56 15.83 1.81 9.38
C LEU A 56 15.23 2.54 8.15
N LYS A 57 15.60 3.81 7.90
CA LYS A 57 15.19 4.52 6.67
C LYS A 57 15.76 3.85 5.42
N LYS A 58 17.06 3.52 5.42
CA LYS A 58 17.71 2.82 4.30
C LYS A 58 17.08 1.45 4.05
N GLN A 59 16.82 0.68 5.12
CA GLN A 59 16.14 -0.60 5.04
C GLN A 59 14.74 -0.45 4.44
N LYS A 60 13.95 0.52 4.92
CA LYS A 60 12.62 0.81 4.37
C LYS A 60 12.67 1.11 2.88
N ASP A 61 13.65 1.89 2.44
CA ASP A 61 13.83 2.23 1.03
C ASP A 61 14.22 1.02 0.17
N ARG A 62 15.10 0.15 0.68
CA ARG A 62 15.49 -1.10 0.00
C ARG A 62 14.26 -2.00 -0.22
N VAL A 63 13.43 -2.14 0.81
CA VAL A 63 12.23 -2.99 0.77
C VAL A 63 11.18 -2.37 -0.15
N ALA A 64 10.97 -1.05 -0.07
CA ALA A 64 10.09 -0.32 -0.96
C ALA A 64 10.45 -0.55 -2.44
N ARG A 65 11.74 -0.51 -2.79
CA ARG A 65 12.21 -0.76 -4.16
C ARG A 65 11.95 -2.20 -4.61
N ARG A 66 12.11 -3.19 -3.73
CA ARG A 66 11.79 -4.60 -4.04
C ARG A 66 10.29 -4.78 -4.30
N ILE A 67 9.42 -4.20 -3.47
CA ILE A 67 7.96 -4.20 -3.68
C ILE A 67 7.61 -3.60 -5.04
N ILE A 68 8.20 -2.46 -5.40
CA ILE A 68 7.95 -1.79 -6.68
C ILE A 68 8.44 -2.65 -7.86
N LYS A 69 9.59 -3.31 -7.73
CA LYS A 69 10.13 -4.19 -8.76
C LYS A 69 9.16 -5.35 -9.02
N LEU A 70 8.73 -6.03 -7.96
CA LEU A 70 7.80 -7.14 -8.07
C LEU A 70 6.45 -6.69 -8.62
N ALA A 71 5.93 -5.54 -8.17
CA ALA A 71 4.66 -5.02 -8.66
C ALA A 71 4.67 -4.69 -10.16
N LYS A 72 5.80 -4.22 -10.69
CA LYS A 72 5.96 -4.01 -12.14
C LYS A 72 5.95 -5.31 -12.93
N GLN A 73 6.37 -6.41 -12.33
CA GLN A 73 6.41 -7.74 -12.95
C GLN A 73 5.05 -8.42 -12.87
N THR A 74 4.35 -8.29 -11.74
CA THR A 74 3.10 -9.01 -11.47
C THR A 74 1.83 -8.25 -11.89
N HIS A 75 1.88 -6.92 -12.00
CA HIS A 75 0.73 -6.08 -12.32
C HIS A 75 1.00 -5.23 -13.58
N PRO A 76 0.54 -5.66 -14.77
CA PRO A 76 0.73 -4.92 -16.03
C PRO A 76 0.23 -3.47 -15.97
N GLU A 77 -0.90 -3.25 -15.30
CA GLU A 77 -1.52 -1.95 -15.04
C GLU A 77 -0.69 -1.00 -14.20
N TYR A 78 0.28 -1.50 -13.43
CA TYR A 78 0.99 -0.71 -12.43
C TYR A 78 1.68 0.51 -13.04
N LYS A 79 2.37 0.32 -14.18
CA LYS A 79 3.06 1.41 -14.88
C LYS A 79 2.06 2.46 -15.37
N LYS A 80 0.91 2.04 -15.92
CA LYS A 80 -0.18 2.95 -16.35
C LYS A 80 -0.73 3.75 -15.17
N LEU A 81 -1.05 3.07 -14.07
CA LEU A 81 -1.57 3.70 -12.85
C LEU A 81 -0.59 4.71 -12.25
N THR A 82 0.71 4.40 -12.21
CA THR A 82 1.69 5.38 -11.69
C THR A 82 1.75 6.67 -12.52
N LYS A 83 1.54 6.59 -13.83
CA LYS A 83 1.45 7.76 -14.71
C LYS A 83 0.16 8.53 -14.49
N VAL A 84 -0.99 7.85 -14.51
CA VAL A 84 -2.31 8.47 -14.30
C VAL A 84 -2.39 9.18 -12.96
N LEU A 85 -1.81 8.59 -11.91
CA LEU A 85 -1.78 9.16 -10.57
C LEU A 85 -0.66 10.20 -10.37
N GLY A 86 0.18 10.48 -11.38
CA GLY A 86 1.28 11.44 -11.28
C GLY A 86 2.38 11.06 -10.31
N ILE A 87 2.52 9.77 -9.98
CA ILE A 87 3.51 9.23 -9.02
C ILE A 87 4.62 8.44 -9.71
N ASP A 88 4.84 8.62 -11.00
CA ASP A 88 5.87 7.95 -11.80
C ASP A 88 7.30 8.49 -11.51
N LYS A 89 7.42 9.69 -10.94
CA LYS A 89 8.69 10.32 -10.57
C LYS A 89 9.46 9.55 -9.49
N ARG A 90 10.78 9.75 -9.41
CA ARG A 90 11.68 9.10 -8.43
C ARG A 90 11.33 9.44 -6.97
N ARG A 91 10.82 10.66 -6.73
CA ARG A 91 10.48 11.16 -5.38
C ARG A 91 9.27 10.45 -4.76
N SER A 92 8.43 9.79 -5.55
CA SER A 92 7.19 9.16 -5.08
C SER A 92 7.37 7.69 -4.64
N LEU A 93 8.53 7.35 -4.06
CA LEU A 93 8.87 5.97 -3.69
C LEU A 93 7.79 5.32 -2.82
N TYR A 94 7.38 5.97 -1.74
CA TYR A 94 6.37 5.41 -0.84
C TYR A 94 4.96 5.40 -1.43
N GLY A 95 4.62 6.35 -2.31
CA GLY A 95 3.36 6.33 -3.05
C GLY A 95 3.28 5.15 -4.02
N LYS A 96 4.38 4.86 -4.73
CA LYS A 96 4.52 3.67 -5.58
C LYS A 96 4.39 2.37 -4.78
N THR A 97 5.03 2.27 -3.62
CA THR A 97 4.90 1.12 -2.72
C THR A 97 3.48 0.97 -2.18
N ALA A 98 2.81 2.08 -1.87
CA ALA A 98 1.43 2.08 -1.42
C ALA A 98 0.47 1.60 -2.50
N LEU A 99 0.66 2.04 -3.76
CA LEU A 99 -0.10 1.52 -4.91
C LEU A 99 0.11 0.00 -5.08
N ALA A 100 1.35 -0.47 -5.01
CA ALA A 100 1.66 -1.90 -5.10
C ALA A 100 0.98 -2.70 -3.98
N THR A 101 0.99 -2.18 -2.76
CA THR A 101 0.31 -2.79 -1.61
C THR A 101 -1.20 -2.90 -1.83
N LEU A 102 -1.81 -1.87 -2.41
CA LEU A 102 -3.23 -1.90 -2.74
C LEU A 102 -3.53 -2.95 -3.83
N LEU A 103 -2.78 -2.97 -4.93
CA LEU A 103 -2.99 -3.96 -6.00
C LEU A 103 -2.78 -5.41 -5.55
N ALA A 104 -1.88 -5.64 -4.59
CA ALA A 104 -1.62 -6.98 -4.07
C ALA A 104 -2.77 -7.57 -3.24
N TYR A 105 -3.56 -6.73 -2.57
CA TYR A 105 -4.57 -7.17 -1.58
C TYR A 105 -6.00 -6.73 -1.90
N VAL A 106 -6.17 -5.73 -2.74
CA VAL A 106 -7.49 -5.18 -3.13
C VAL A 106 -7.80 -5.65 -4.54
N ASP A 107 -8.86 -6.41 -4.65
CA ASP A 107 -9.47 -6.68 -5.94
C ASP A 107 -10.32 -5.48 -6.38
N PHE A 108 -9.79 -4.70 -7.33
CA PHE A 108 -10.40 -3.48 -7.85
C PHE A 108 -11.56 -3.74 -8.82
N SER A 109 -11.86 -4.99 -9.18
CA SER A 109 -13.10 -5.34 -9.90
C SER A 109 -14.34 -5.10 -9.04
N ASN A 110 -14.19 -5.20 -7.71
CA ASN A 110 -15.26 -4.96 -6.75
C ASN A 110 -15.82 -3.52 -6.84
N GLY A 111 -17.08 -3.37 -6.41
CA GLY A 111 -17.71 -2.06 -6.25
C GLY A 111 -16.90 -1.10 -5.38
N LEU A 112 -16.86 0.18 -5.75
CA LEU A 112 -16.11 1.22 -5.03
C LEU A 112 -16.49 1.26 -3.54
N ARG A 113 -17.77 1.07 -3.19
CA ARG A 113 -18.23 1.00 -1.80
C ARG A 113 -17.53 -0.12 -1.02
N LYS A 114 -17.41 -1.31 -1.60
CA LYS A 114 -16.75 -2.47 -0.97
C LYS A 114 -15.26 -2.21 -0.76
N ILE A 115 -14.58 -1.63 -1.75
CA ILE A 115 -13.17 -1.20 -1.64
C ILE A 115 -13.01 -0.19 -0.49
N LEU A 116 -13.89 0.82 -0.42
CA LEU A 116 -13.84 1.86 0.62
C LEU A 116 -14.08 1.28 2.02
N CYS A 117 -14.93 0.26 2.16
CA CYS A 117 -15.09 -0.47 3.43
C CYS A 117 -13.80 -1.21 3.82
N TYR A 118 -13.14 -1.90 2.88
CA TYR A 118 -11.89 -2.64 3.18
C TYR A 118 -10.74 -1.74 3.63
N VAL A 119 -10.62 -0.54 3.06
CA VAL A 119 -9.63 0.47 3.49
C VAL A 119 -10.08 1.28 4.72
N GLY A 120 -11.28 1.01 5.27
CA GLY A 120 -11.78 1.69 6.47
C GLY A 120 -12.14 3.17 6.24
N ASN A 121 -12.52 3.53 5.02
CA ASN A 121 -12.93 4.90 4.64
C ASN A 121 -14.45 5.11 4.72
N TYR A 122 -15.22 4.03 4.72
CA TYR A 122 -16.62 4.03 5.13
C TYR A 122 -16.75 3.24 6.43
N TYR A 123 -17.71 3.61 7.29
CA TYR A 123 -18.00 2.88 8.51
C TYR A 123 -18.38 1.43 8.13
N PRO A 124 -17.57 0.42 8.49
CA PRO A 124 -17.90 -0.96 8.17
C PRO A 124 -19.07 -1.37 9.08
N HIS A 125 -20.15 -1.92 8.52
CA HIS A 125 -21.25 -2.47 9.32
C HIS A 125 -20.78 -3.50 10.36
N ASN A 126 -19.65 -4.16 10.12
CA ASN A 126 -19.11 -5.23 10.98
C ASN A 126 -17.72 -4.93 11.58
N GLY A 127 -17.28 -3.66 11.62
CA GLY A 127 -16.03 -3.26 12.31
C GLY A 127 -14.69 -3.71 11.69
N LYS A 128 -14.69 -4.66 10.74
CA LYS A 128 -13.48 -5.26 10.18
C LYS A 128 -13.01 -4.52 8.92
N TYR A 129 -12.02 -3.64 9.06
CA TYR A 129 -11.22 -3.11 7.96
C TYR A 129 -9.77 -3.55 8.12
N ASN A 130 -8.95 -3.47 7.06
CA ASN A 130 -7.53 -3.80 7.15
C ASN A 130 -6.70 -2.53 7.41
N PRO A 131 -6.06 -2.38 8.58
CA PRO A 131 -5.26 -1.19 8.89
C PRO A 131 -4.07 -0.98 7.94
N THR A 132 -3.57 -2.05 7.33
CA THR A 132 -2.49 -1.98 6.33
C THR A 132 -2.99 -1.33 5.06
N LEU A 133 -4.21 -1.70 4.60
CA LEU A 133 -4.84 -1.11 3.43
C LEU A 133 -5.24 0.34 3.64
N LYS A 134 -5.73 0.67 4.85
CA LYS A 134 -6.00 2.06 5.23
C LYS A 134 -4.75 2.94 5.10
N LYS A 135 -3.65 2.51 5.71
CA LYS A 135 -2.36 3.22 5.63
C LYS A 135 -1.82 3.31 4.22
N ALA A 136 -2.00 2.27 3.41
CA ALA A 136 -1.62 2.31 2.00
C ALA A 136 -2.47 3.33 1.22
N ALA A 137 -3.79 3.34 1.40
CA ALA A 137 -4.68 4.31 0.77
C ALA A 137 -4.35 5.76 1.18
N GLU A 138 -4.09 6.00 2.47
CA GLU A 138 -3.66 7.30 2.98
C GLU A 138 -2.31 7.71 2.39
N SER A 139 -1.31 6.82 2.42
CA SER A 139 0.03 7.09 1.89
C SER A 139 0.04 7.34 0.39
N LEU A 140 -0.79 6.61 -0.37
CA LEU A 140 -0.97 6.85 -1.79
C LEU A 140 -1.60 8.23 -2.02
N THR A 141 -2.68 8.54 -1.30
CA THR A 141 -3.40 9.81 -1.45
C THR A 141 -2.52 11.01 -1.12
N MET A 142 -1.72 10.94 -0.05
CA MET A 142 -0.73 11.96 0.29
C MET A 142 0.32 12.14 -0.82
N SER A 143 0.77 11.05 -1.44
CA SER A 143 1.74 11.10 -2.53
C SER A 143 1.15 11.68 -3.81
N VAL A 144 -0.11 11.37 -4.13
CA VAL A 144 -0.81 11.88 -5.32
C VAL A 144 -1.10 13.37 -5.18
N LEU A 145 -1.61 13.79 -4.02
CA LEU A 145 -1.98 15.18 -3.75
C LEU A 145 -0.82 16.03 -3.23
N GLN A 146 0.37 15.44 -3.03
CA GLN A 146 1.56 16.09 -2.47
C GLN A 146 1.30 16.81 -1.13
N LYS A 147 0.48 16.19 -0.26
CA LYS A 147 0.09 16.77 1.03
C LYS A 147 0.90 16.21 2.19
N ARG A 148 1.13 17.06 3.20
CA ARG A 148 1.77 16.67 4.48
C ARG A 148 0.78 16.27 5.58
N ARG A 149 -0.52 16.59 5.39
CA ARG A 149 -1.59 16.27 6.33
C ARG A 149 -2.25 14.93 6.00
N CYS A 150 -2.90 14.31 6.98
CA CYS A 150 -3.74 13.15 6.76
C CYS A 150 -4.82 13.46 5.71
N PRO A 151 -5.02 12.59 4.70
CA PRO A 151 -6.01 12.83 3.67
C PRO A 151 -7.42 12.61 4.20
N THR A 152 -8.36 13.38 3.69
CA THR A 152 -9.79 13.25 3.99
C THR A 152 -10.38 12.03 3.29
N GLY A 153 -11.50 11.52 3.82
CA GLY A 153 -12.15 10.37 3.20
C GLY A 153 -12.65 10.63 1.76
N LYS A 154 -13.01 11.88 1.44
CA LYS A 154 -13.35 12.29 0.06
C LYS A 154 -12.14 12.20 -0.88
N GLU A 155 -10.96 12.63 -0.42
CA GLU A 155 -9.72 12.54 -1.20
C GLU A 155 -9.30 11.08 -1.44
N ILE A 156 -9.35 10.24 -0.40
CA ILE A 156 -9.08 8.80 -0.52
C ILE A 156 -10.06 8.15 -1.51
N ARG A 157 -11.35 8.49 -1.42
CA ARG A 157 -12.38 8.02 -2.35
C ARG A 157 -12.06 8.40 -3.79
N GLN A 158 -11.62 9.64 -4.03
CA GLN A 158 -11.32 10.10 -5.39
C GLN A 158 -10.13 9.35 -6.00
N VAL A 159 -9.07 9.13 -5.23
CA VAL A 159 -7.89 8.37 -5.70
C VAL A 159 -8.26 6.91 -6.00
N LEU A 160 -9.01 6.24 -5.11
CA LEU A 160 -9.43 4.85 -5.33
C LEU A 160 -10.45 4.73 -6.47
N LYS A 161 -11.33 5.72 -6.66
CA LYS A 161 -12.21 5.80 -7.84
C LYS A 161 -11.38 5.86 -9.12
N THR A 162 -10.37 6.71 -9.16
CA THR A 162 -9.48 6.89 -10.32
C THR A 162 -8.74 5.59 -10.66
N ILE A 163 -8.22 4.87 -9.66
CA ILE A 163 -7.60 3.56 -9.87
C ILE A 163 -8.60 2.60 -10.50
N ARG A 164 -9.78 2.45 -9.89
CA ARG A 164 -10.82 1.54 -10.37
C ARG A 164 -11.26 1.84 -11.80
N THR A 165 -11.55 3.10 -12.13
CA THR A 165 -11.98 3.48 -13.49
C THR A 165 -10.89 3.23 -14.52
N THR A 166 -9.62 3.46 -14.15
CA THR A 166 -8.46 3.17 -15.03
C THR A 166 -8.30 1.68 -15.31
N LEU A 167 -8.64 0.84 -14.33
CA LEU A 167 -8.58 -0.63 -14.44
C LEU A 167 -9.79 -1.21 -15.16
N ALA A 168 -10.98 -0.63 -15.00
CA ALA A 168 -12.20 -1.04 -15.67
C ALA A 168 -12.27 -0.66 -17.17
N GLY A 169 -11.16 -0.22 -17.77
CA GLY A 169 -11.11 0.13 -19.20
C GLY A 169 -11.56 1.54 -19.55
N GLY A 170 -11.86 2.41 -18.58
CA GLY A 170 -12.17 3.82 -18.83
C GLY A 170 -13.35 4.04 -19.78
N GLN A 171 -14.55 3.64 -19.38
CA GLN A 171 -15.76 4.29 -19.89
C GLN A 171 -16.16 5.34 -18.85
N ALA A 172 -16.04 6.60 -19.27
CA ALA A 172 -16.56 7.77 -18.57
C ALA A 172 -18.09 7.76 -18.61
#